data_AF-A0A1G9F6W1-F1
#
_entry.id   AF-A0A1G9F6W1-F1
#
_cell.length_a   1.000
_cell.length_b   1.000
_cell.length_c   1.000
_cell.angle_alpha   90.00
_cell.angle_beta   90.00
_cell.angle_gamma   90.00
#
_symmetry.space_group_name_H-M   'P 1'
#
loop_
_entity.id
_entity.type
_entity.pdbx_description
1 polymer ?
#
loop_
_entity_poly.entity_id
_entity_poly.type
_entity_poly.pdbx_seq_one_letter_code
_entity_poly.pdbx_strand_id
1 'polypeptide(L)'
;MADDNKTKRTDSSLIKALIQTEAEIDRAELEKSQADKRTRQIKSSKTYKSAGPLKNLGSKNRHQEEIRMLEAELAAVKNELRETKEALQQARLDGVSMNSIKVQKSVREMKNDASLMNYIEKAVVRKQQHDKNYNDALTYAGRLFMNERDAYRRTVYETLLQGLKIEDIPEFMMREAFTDNVQLSHAASFRASLNMRIRQSQLFGTLPEYILDDKKAAYEFMDKLNIRRPWTSEKSFKADELEIDPSTVVKPADGAGARGVYLIHDFSDIIDLKRARKLDSKEALRSSMKEDLDTGRVSEDDWMTEELILEDKENKTPGSDIKFYCFYGKVGLVLEINRYPELKYCWWTADGERVRTGKYDNEPFLGEGVTPSEIEMASKISKEIPAPFIRIDFLKSEDGLVFGEFTPKPGNYDEFDKETDQWMGDFFLEAEARLTYDLINHEAFTTYMESRQG
;
A
#
# COMPACT_ATOMS: atom_id res chain seq x y z
N MET A 1 -32.92 -5.37 -0.96
CA MET A 1 -33.85 -4.37 -1.54
C MET A 1 -34.47 -3.42 -0.51
N ALA A 2 -34.74 -3.84 0.74
CA ALA A 2 -35.30 -2.96 1.76
C ALA A 2 -34.31 -1.89 2.27
N ASP A 3 -33.03 -2.22 2.44
CA ASP A 3 -32.01 -1.27 2.92
C ASP A 3 -31.67 -0.17 1.90
N ASP A 4 -31.53 -0.52 0.62
CA ASP A 4 -31.22 0.45 -0.45
C ASP A 4 -32.31 1.52 -0.58
N ASN A 5 -33.57 1.15 -0.28
CA ASN A 5 -34.69 2.08 -0.28
C ASN A 5 -34.73 2.99 0.96
N LYS A 6 -34.17 2.54 2.08
CA LYS A 6 -34.06 3.32 3.32
C LYS A 6 -32.94 4.36 3.20
N THR A 7 -31.77 3.96 2.68
CA THR A 7 -30.64 4.87 2.44
C THR A 7 -30.97 5.95 1.41
N LYS A 8 -31.64 5.61 0.30
CA LYS A 8 -32.10 6.59 -0.70
C LYS A 8 -33.09 7.61 -0.14
N ARG A 9 -33.94 7.20 0.81
CA ARG A 9 -34.86 8.11 1.50
C ARG A 9 -34.13 9.05 2.44
N THR A 10 -33.13 8.55 3.18
CA THR A 10 -32.29 9.38 4.07
C THR A 10 -31.47 10.40 3.27
N ASP A 11 -30.79 9.99 2.20
CA ASP A 11 -30.03 10.89 1.32
C ASP A 11 -30.91 11.98 0.69
N SER A 12 -32.11 11.60 0.22
CA SER A 12 -33.07 12.56 -0.34
C SER A 12 -33.54 13.58 0.70
N SER A 13 -33.73 13.16 1.96
CA SER A 13 -34.11 14.08 3.04
C SER A 13 -32.99 15.06 3.39
N LEU A 14 -31.73 14.61 3.44
CA LEU A 14 -30.58 15.45 3.76
C LEU A 14 -30.24 16.44 2.63
N ILE A 15 -30.43 16.03 1.36
CA ILE A 15 -30.28 16.95 0.21
C ILE A 15 -31.37 18.03 0.25
N LYS A 16 -32.62 17.69 0.60
CA LYS A 16 -33.69 18.68 0.76
C LYS A 16 -33.41 19.65 1.90
N ALA A 17 -32.91 19.16 3.03
CA ALA A 17 -32.48 19.99 4.14
C ALA A 17 -31.37 20.96 3.70
N LEU A 18 -30.35 20.47 2.98
CA LEU A 18 -29.27 21.31 2.47
C LEU A 18 -29.77 22.46 1.57
N ILE A 19 -30.64 22.14 0.60
CA ILE A 19 -31.22 23.15 -0.31
C ILE A 19 -32.04 24.19 0.47
N GLN A 20 -32.79 23.74 1.48
CA GLN A 20 -33.59 24.62 2.32
C GLN A 20 -32.71 25.57 3.14
N THR A 21 -31.65 25.06 3.78
CA THR A 21 -30.71 25.88 4.56
C THR A 21 -29.95 26.87 3.67
N GLU A 22 -29.54 26.49 2.46
CA GLU A 22 -28.89 27.41 1.51
C GLU A 22 -29.84 28.55 1.09
N ALA A 23 -31.12 28.24 0.82
CA ALA A 23 -32.12 29.26 0.51
C ALA A 23 -32.41 30.20 1.70
N GLU A 24 -32.35 29.71 2.93
CA GLU A 24 -32.50 30.51 4.15
C GLU A 24 -31.33 31.47 4.37
N ILE A 25 -30.10 31.06 4.05
CA ILE A 25 -28.92 31.92 4.07
C ILE A 25 -29.06 33.05 3.05
N ASP A 26 -29.42 32.73 1.81
CA ASP A 26 -29.59 33.72 0.74
C ASP A 26 -30.64 34.77 1.13
N ARG A 27 -31.73 34.33 1.76
CA ARG A 27 -32.77 35.20 2.29
C ARG A 27 -32.27 36.09 3.43
N ALA A 28 -31.57 35.53 4.43
CA ALA A 28 -31.03 36.27 5.55
C ALA A 28 -29.98 37.32 5.10
N GLU A 29 -29.12 36.98 4.14
CA GLU A 29 -28.14 37.90 3.54
C GLU A 29 -28.82 39.05 2.79
N LEU A 30 -29.91 38.76 2.07
CA LEU A 30 -30.72 39.77 1.39
C LEU A 30 -31.40 40.72 2.40
N GLU A 31 -31.99 40.19 3.46
CA GLU A 31 -32.67 40.97 4.51
C GLU A 31 -31.66 41.88 5.24
N LYS A 32 -30.47 41.37 5.60
CA LYS A 32 -29.36 42.16 6.13
C LYS A 32 -28.96 43.30 5.19
N SER A 33 -28.75 43.00 3.91
CA SER A 33 -28.38 44.00 2.89
C SER A 33 -29.44 45.10 2.75
N GLN A 34 -30.73 44.75 2.83
CA GLN A 34 -31.82 45.72 2.81
C GLN A 34 -31.87 46.59 4.09
N ALA A 35 -31.67 46.00 5.27
CA ALA A 35 -31.60 46.72 6.54
C ALA A 35 -30.42 47.71 6.57
N ASP A 36 -29.25 47.29 6.05
CA ASP A 36 -28.08 48.14 5.89
C ASP A 36 -28.35 49.32 4.95
N LYS A 37 -28.99 49.06 3.80
CA LYS A 37 -29.39 50.12 2.84
C LYS A 37 -30.36 51.12 3.48
N ARG A 38 -31.39 50.64 4.20
CA ARG A 38 -32.34 51.51 4.92
C ARG A 38 -31.62 52.36 5.97
N THR A 39 -30.73 51.75 6.76
CA THR A 39 -29.91 52.45 7.76
C THR A 39 -29.05 53.55 7.12
N ARG A 40 -28.43 53.28 5.97
CA ARG A 40 -27.64 54.28 5.21
C ARG A 40 -28.52 55.42 4.68
N GLN A 41 -29.69 55.12 4.13
CA GLN A 41 -30.64 56.12 3.63
C GLN A 41 -31.18 57.02 4.74
N ILE A 42 -31.50 56.45 5.91
CA ILE A 42 -31.93 57.22 7.09
C ILE A 42 -30.80 58.16 7.52
N LYS A 43 -29.56 57.65 7.63
CA LYS A 43 -28.37 58.45 8.01
C LYS A 43 -28.06 59.58 7.02
N SER A 44 -28.35 59.40 5.73
CA SER A 44 -28.06 60.39 4.69
C SER A 44 -29.17 61.44 4.51
N SER A 45 -30.37 61.20 5.06
CA SER A 45 -31.53 62.10 4.93
C SER A 45 -31.31 63.47 5.58
N LYS A 46 -31.84 64.53 4.95
CA LYS A 46 -31.73 65.92 5.46
C LYS A 46 -32.35 66.08 6.85
N THR A 47 -33.45 65.37 7.13
CA THR A 47 -34.15 65.36 8.41
C THR A 47 -33.30 64.75 9.54
N TYR A 48 -32.54 63.70 9.24
CA TYR A 48 -31.61 63.10 10.20
C TYR A 48 -30.37 63.97 10.44
N LYS A 49 -29.93 64.72 9.43
CA LYS A 49 -28.81 65.68 9.54
C LYS A 49 -29.18 66.99 10.25
N SER A 50 -30.44 67.42 10.21
CA SER A 50 -30.90 68.68 10.82
C SER A 50 -31.42 68.53 12.25
N ALA A 51 -31.91 67.34 12.64
CA ALA A 51 -32.23 67.02 14.03
C ALA A 51 -30.94 66.64 14.78
N GLY A 52 -30.39 67.57 15.56
CA GLY A 52 -29.16 67.36 16.35
C GLY A 52 -29.20 66.15 17.31
N PRO A 53 -28.06 65.79 17.94
CA PRO A 53 -27.78 64.45 18.48
C PRO A 53 -28.72 63.91 19.57
N LEU A 54 -29.58 64.76 20.14
CA LEU A 54 -30.29 64.50 21.39
C LEU A 54 -31.74 63.98 21.24
N LYS A 55 -32.31 63.86 20.03
CA LYS A 55 -33.68 63.33 19.85
C LYS A 55 -33.80 61.91 19.28
N ASN A 56 -32.69 61.25 18.91
CA ASN A 56 -32.73 59.99 18.14
C ASN A 56 -31.98 58.79 18.75
N LEU A 57 -31.65 58.82 20.04
CA LEU A 57 -31.01 57.70 20.75
C LEU A 57 -31.87 56.41 20.72
N GLY A 58 -33.20 56.53 20.78
CA GLY A 58 -34.09 55.35 20.78
C GLY A 58 -34.22 54.63 19.43
N SER A 59 -34.15 55.35 18.30
CA SER A 59 -34.29 54.78 16.95
C SER A 59 -32.97 54.16 16.45
N LYS A 60 -31.84 54.77 16.79
CA LYS A 60 -30.50 54.28 16.42
C LYS A 60 -30.19 52.93 17.09
N ASN A 61 -30.56 52.77 18.36
CA ASN A 61 -30.40 51.49 19.07
C ASN A 61 -31.25 50.37 18.45
N ARG A 62 -32.48 50.65 18.00
CA ARG A 62 -33.35 49.62 17.41
C ARG A 62 -32.78 49.00 16.12
N HIS A 63 -32.24 49.81 15.21
CA HIS A 63 -31.70 49.32 13.95
C HIS A 63 -30.34 48.62 14.14
N GLN A 64 -29.53 49.08 15.09
CA GLN A 64 -28.29 48.38 15.44
C GLN A 64 -28.59 47.03 16.12
N GLU A 65 -29.62 46.97 16.94
CA GLU A 65 -30.09 45.71 17.53
C GLU A 65 -30.65 44.75 16.47
N GLU A 66 -31.40 45.27 15.49
CA GLU A 66 -31.89 44.49 14.34
C GLU A 66 -30.75 43.90 13.51
N ILE A 67 -29.72 44.69 13.18
CA ILE A 67 -28.53 44.18 12.47
C ILE A 67 -27.81 43.12 13.30
N ARG A 68 -27.66 43.33 14.62
CA ARG A 68 -27.02 42.36 15.52
C ARG A 68 -27.79 41.05 15.61
N MET A 69 -29.12 41.10 15.63
CA MET A 69 -29.96 39.90 15.59
C MET A 69 -29.82 39.17 14.26
N LEU A 70 -29.85 39.87 13.13
CA LEU A 70 -29.64 39.27 11.81
C LEU A 70 -28.24 38.65 11.64
N GLU A 71 -27.22 39.23 12.26
CA GLU A 71 -25.87 38.65 12.27
C GLU A 71 -25.79 37.37 13.11
N ALA A 72 -26.46 37.32 14.25
CA ALA A 72 -26.55 36.12 15.08
C ALA A 72 -27.34 35.00 14.37
N GLU A 73 -28.44 35.35 13.71
CA GLU A 73 -29.25 34.42 12.91
C GLU A 73 -28.45 33.86 11.74
N LEU A 74 -27.77 34.71 10.97
CA LEU A 74 -26.90 34.29 9.88
C LEU A 74 -25.75 33.39 10.35
N ALA A 75 -25.17 33.66 11.53
CA ALA A 75 -24.14 32.79 12.11
C ALA A 75 -24.72 31.42 12.51
N ALA A 76 -25.92 31.38 13.09
CA ALA A 76 -26.60 30.13 13.45
C ALA A 76 -26.92 29.28 12.21
N VAL A 77 -27.49 29.88 11.16
CA VAL A 77 -27.83 29.17 9.91
C VAL A 77 -26.57 28.68 9.19
N LYS A 78 -25.47 29.45 9.21
CA LYS A 78 -24.16 28.99 8.67
C LYS A 78 -23.61 27.79 9.44
N ASN A 79 -23.82 27.73 10.76
CA ASN A 79 -23.45 26.56 11.55
C ASN A 79 -24.32 25.34 11.22
N GLU A 80 -25.64 25.53 11.07
CA GLU A 80 -26.56 24.46 10.66
C GLU A 80 -26.25 23.94 9.25
N LEU A 81 -25.86 24.81 8.31
CA LEU A 81 -25.40 24.40 6.99
C LEU A 81 -24.16 23.52 7.08
N ARG A 82 -23.20 23.89 7.93
CA ARG A 82 -21.98 23.10 8.15
C ARG A 82 -22.34 21.73 8.72
N GLU A 83 -23.20 21.67 9.74
CA GLU A 83 -23.66 20.43 10.35
C GLU A 83 -24.42 19.54 9.36
N THR A 84 -25.28 20.12 8.52
CA THR A 84 -26.04 19.41 7.49
C THR A 84 -25.13 18.89 6.38
N LYS A 85 -24.12 19.67 5.95
CA LYS A 85 -23.09 19.22 5.00
C LYS A 85 -22.30 18.06 5.58
N GLU A 86 -21.90 18.13 6.85
CA GLU A 86 -21.24 17.04 7.56
C GLU A 86 -22.14 15.80 7.64
N ALA A 87 -23.42 15.93 8.00
CA ALA A 87 -24.37 14.82 8.10
C ALA A 87 -24.68 14.16 6.74
N LEU A 88 -24.83 14.95 5.68
CA LEU A 88 -25.01 14.45 4.32
C LEU A 88 -23.77 13.72 3.82
N GLN A 89 -22.58 14.25 4.11
CA GLN A 89 -21.33 13.60 3.78
C GLN A 89 -21.18 12.28 4.54
N GLN A 90 -21.56 12.25 5.82
CA GLN A 90 -21.59 11.04 6.64
C GLN A 90 -22.55 9.98 6.09
N ALA A 91 -23.79 10.34 5.78
CA ALA A 91 -24.78 9.42 5.20
C ALA A 91 -24.33 8.85 3.85
N ARG A 92 -23.66 9.66 3.02
CA ARG A 92 -23.08 9.22 1.75
C ARG A 92 -22.00 8.15 1.92
N LEU A 93 -21.23 8.18 3.01
CA LEU A 93 -20.17 7.20 3.29
C LEU A 93 -20.73 5.87 3.80
N ASP A 94 -21.83 5.92 4.56
CA ASP A 94 -22.50 4.74 5.11
C ASP A 94 -23.37 4.02 4.05
N GLY A 95 -23.56 4.63 2.89
CA GLY A 95 -24.24 4.03 1.74
C GLY A 95 -23.38 2.96 1.06
N VAL A 96 -23.94 1.75 0.94
CA VAL A 96 -23.41 0.53 0.29
C VAL A 96 -22.87 0.74 -1.15
N SER A 97 -23.08 1.92 -1.77
CA SER A 97 -22.77 2.19 -3.18
C SER A 97 -21.54 3.07 -3.45
N MET A 98 -20.76 3.44 -2.44
CA MET A 98 -19.49 4.13 -2.72
C MET A 98 -18.47 3.15 -3.31
N ASN A 99 -18.37 3.15 -4.63
CA ASN A 99 -17.20 2.63 -5.34
C ASN A 99 -15.95 3.36 -4.79
N SER A 100 -14.88 2.61 -4.51
CA SER A 100 -13.60 3.07 -3.96
C SER A 100 -13.06 4.35 -4.62
N ILE A 101 -13.32 4.52 -5.93
CA ILE A 101 -12.94 5.70 -6.71
C ILE A 101 -13.54 7.00 -6.14
N LYS A 102 -14.81 6.98 -5.69
CA LYS A 102 -15.48 8.17 -5.13
C LYS A 102 -14.90 8.54 -3.76
N VAL A 103 -14.61 7.54 -2.92
CA VAL A 103 -13.96 7.74 -1.62
C VAL A 103 -12.58 8.37 -1.82
N GLN A 104 -11.77 7.80 -2.72
CA GLN A 104 -10.43 8.31 -3.03
C GLN A 104 -10.46 9.75 -3.54
N LYS A 105 -11.39 10.08 -4.46
CA LYS A 105 -11.53 11.45 -4.96
C LYS A 105 -11.90 12.42 -3.84
N SER A 106 -12.86 12.07 -2.99
CA SER A 106 -13.29 12.91 -1.87
C SER A 106 -12.18 13.14 -0.85
N VAL A 107 -11.41 12.09 -0.51
CA VAL A 107 -10.23 12.21 0.38
C VAL A 107 -9.14 13.09 -0.24
N ARG A 108 -8.92 13.00 -1.56
CA ARG A 108 -7.95 13.84 -2.26
C ARG A 108 -8.36 15.31 -2.26
N GLU A 109 -9.64 15.61 -2.43
CA GLU A 109 -10.18 16.98 -2.34
C GLU A 109 -10.02 17.52 -0.92
N MET A 110 -10.30 16.72 0.11
CA MET A 110 -10.13 17.09 1.52
C MET A 110 -8.67 17.32 1.93
N LYS A 111 -7.68 16.74 1.25
CA LYS A 111 -6.24 16.92 1.58
C LYS A 111 -5.83 18.40 1.61
N ASN A 112 -6.46 19.24 0.79
CA ASN A 112 -6.14 20.66 0.71
C ASN A 112 -6.86 21.51 1.77
N ASP A 113 -7.78 20.91 2.51
CA ASP A 113 -8.56 21.55 3.56
C ASP A 113 -8.16 20.96 4.94
N ALA A 114 -8.14 21.77 5.99
CA ALA A 114 -7.89 21.30 7.36
C ALA A 114 -8.95 20.29 7.88
N SER A 115 -9.94 19.93 7.05
CA SER A 115 -11.03 19.00 7.32
C SER A 115 -10.61 17.53 7.21
N LEU A 116 -9.51 17.20 6.52
CA LEU A 116 -9.09 15.81 6.32
C LEU A 116 -8.83 15.07 7.64
N MET A 117 -8.18 15.71 8.62
CA MET A 117 -7.87 15.07 9.90
C MET A 117 -9.14 14.72 10.69
N ASN A 118 -10.07 15.66 10.79
CA ASN A 118 -11.37 15.44 11.43
C ASN A 118 -12.16 14.32 10.72
N TYR A 119 -12.10 14.26 9.39
CA TYR A 119 -12.69 13.18 8.61
C TYR A 119 -12.05 11.82 8.96
N ILE A 120 -10.72 11.74 8.98
CA ILE A 120 -9.98 10.51 9.32
C ILE A 120 -10.34 10.04 10.73
N GLU A 121 -10.32 10.93 11.73
CA GLU A 121 -10.67 10.61 13.11
C GLU A 121 -12.09 10.04 13.22
N LYS A 122 -13.08 10.72 12.62
CA LYS A 122 -14.47 10.25 12.60
C LYS A 122 -14.59 8.90 11.89
N ALA A 123 -13.88 8.70 10.76
CA ALA A 123 -13.89 7.44 10.02
C ALA A 123 -13.28 6.29 10.82
N VAL A 124 -12.19 6.54 11.55
CA VAL A 124 -11.54 5.55 12.43
C VAL A 124 -12.48 5.12 13.55
N VAL A 125 -13.08 6.07 14.27
CA VAL A 125 -14.02 5.76 15.37
C VAL A 125 -15.22 4.97 14.86
N ARG A 126 -15.79 5.34 13.71
CA ARG A 126 -16.89 4.61 13.08
C ARG A 126 -16.49 3.20 12.72
N LYS A 127 -15.34 3.03 12.05
CA LYS A 127 -14.84 1.71 11.69
C LYS A 127 -14.70 0.83 12.92
N GLN A 128 -14.10 1.33 14.01
CA GLN A 128 -13.96 0.59 15.26
C GLN A 128 -15.33 0.19 15.85
N GLN A 129 -16.30 1.10 15.86
CA GLN A 129 -17.64 0.80 16.37
C GLN A 129 -18.38 -0.22 15.50
N HIS A 130 -18.26 -0.11 14.17
CA HIS A 130 -18.84 -1.08 13.23
C HIS A 130 -18.21 -2.46 13.38
N ASP A 131 -16.88 -2.55 13.38
CA ASP A 131 -16.14 -3.79 13.59
C ASP A 131 -16.59 -4.45 14.90
N LYS A 132 -16.65 -3.68 16.01
CA LYS A 132 -17.15 -4.18 17.31
C LYS A 132 -18.58 -4.72 17.21
N ASN A 133 -19.50 -3.95 16.63
CA ASN A 133 -20.91 -4.37 16.51
C ASN A 133 -21.06 -5.65 15.68
N TYR A 134 -20.33 -5.76 14.57
CA TYR A 134 -20.32 -6.97 13.75
C TYR A 134 -19.73 -8.14 14.50
N ASN A 135 -18.60 -7.97 15.18
CA ASN A 135 -17.95 -9.03 15.95
C ASN A 135 -18.84 -9.51 17.10
N ASP A 136 -19.50 -8.60 17.83
CA ASP A 136 -20.46 -8.94 18.88
C ASP A 136 -21.65 -9.75 18.32
N ALA A 137 -22.19 -9.33 17.17
CA ALA A 137 -23.30 -10.00 16.51
C ALA A 137 -22.92 -11.40 15.99
N LEU A 138 -21.77 -11.52 15.32
CA LEU A 138 -21.25 -12.80 14.80
C LEU A 138 -20.90 -13.75 15.95
N THR A 139 -20.30 -13.23 17.03
CA THR A 139 -20.02 -14.00 18.26
C THR A 139 -21.31 -14.51 18.88
N TYR A 140 -22.33 -13.67 19.01
CA TYR A 140 -23.63 -14.08 19.53
C TYR A 140 -24.29 -15.14 18.64
N ALA A 141 -24.24 -14.97 17.31
CA ALA A 141 -24.72 -15.97 16.37
C ALA A 141 -24.01 -17.32 16.58
N GLY A 142 -22.69 -17.34 16.70
CA GLY A 142 -21.92 -18.56 16.97
C GLY A 142 -22.33 -19.25 18.29
N ARG A 143 -22.64 -18.48 19.33
CA ARG A 143 -23.10 -19.02 20.63
C ARG A 143 -24.44 -19.73 20.54
N LEU A 144 -25.35 -19.26 19.69
CA LEU A 144 -26.67 -19.88 19.52
C LEU A 144 -26.56 -21.33 18.98
N PHE A 145 -25.47 -21.65 18.27
CA PHE A 145 -25.25 -22.98 17.66
C PHE A 145 -24.27 -23.86 18.43
N MET A 146 -23.81 -23.45 19.61
CA MET A 146 -22.78 -24.18 20.37
C MET A 146 -23.25 -25.59 20.81
N ASN A 147 -24.53 -25.72 21.18
CA ASN A 147 -25.13 -26.98 21.63
C ASN A 147 -25.95 -27.69 20.54
N GLU A 148 -25.86 -27.22 19.29
CA GLU A 148 -26.55 -27.83 18.16
C GLU A 148 -25.79 -29.06 17.64
N ARG A 149 -26.42 -29.81 16.74
CA ARG A 149 -25.78 -30.97 16.08
C ARG A 149 -24.51 -30.54 15.35
N ASP A 150 -23.48 -31.38 15.37
CA ASP A 150 -22.16 -31.07 14.83
C ASP A 150 -22.19 -30.56 13.38
N ALA A 151 -23.03 -31.16 12.52
CA ALA A 151 -23.18 -30.71 11.13
C ALA A 151 -23.68 -29.25 11.02
N TYR A 152 -24.65 -28.84 11.85
CA TYR A 152 -25.14 -27.46 11.86
C TYR A 152 -24.12 -26.50 12.46
N ARG A 153 -23.52 -26.89 13.60
CA ARG A 153 -22.47 -26.09 14.26
C ARG A 153 -21.32 -25.81 13.30
N ARG A 154 -20.84 -26.86 12.61
CA ARG A 154 -19.77 -26.77 11.60
C ARG A 154 -20.11 -25.79 10.47
N THR A 155 -21.26 -25.97 9.80
CA THR A 155 -21.65 -25.09 8.69
C THR A 155 -21.76 -23.62 9.12
N VAL A 156 -22.30 -23.36 10.31
CA VAL A 156 -22.39 -22.00 10.85
C VAL A 156 -20.99 -21.46 11.14
N TYR A 157 -20.12 -22.23 11.79
CA TYR A 157 -18.79 -21.76 12.17
C TYR A 157 -17.92 -21.48 10.93
N GLU A 158 -17.92 -22.38 9.94
CA GLU A 158 -17.23 -22.17 8.66
C GLU A 158 -17.72 -20.88 7.96
N THR A 159 -19.02 -20.58 8.02
CA THR A 159 -19.58 -19.33 7.46
C THR A 159 -19.14 -18.10 8.24
N LEU A 160 -19.19 -18.16 9.58
CA LEU A 160 -18.81 -17.05 10.46
C LEU A 160 -17.31 -16.71 10.32
N LEU A 161 -16.46 -17.74 10.26
CA LEU A 161 -15.00 -17.58 10.16
C LEU A 161 -14.56 -16.84 8.90
N GLN A 162 -15.30 -16.92 7.79
CA GLN A 162 -14.98 -16.17 6.58
C GLN A 162 -15.05 -14.65 6.75
N GLY A 163 -15.82 -14.18 7.75
CA GLY A 163 -16.05 -12.77 8.06
C GLY A 163 -15.31 -12.26 9.30
N LEU A 164 -14.61 -13.13 10.04
CA LEU A 164 -13.86 -12.77 11.25
C LEU A 164 -12.36 -12.68 10.92
N LYS A 165 -11.68 -11.71 11.55
CA LYS A 165 -10.21 -11.71 11.61
C LYS A 165 -9.74 -12.65 12.71
N ILE A 166 -8.47 -13.06 12.67
CA ILE A 166 -7.90 -13.99 13.66
C ILE A 166 -8.09 -13.50 15.11
N GLU A 167 -7.88 -12.21 15.38
CA GLU A 167 -8.05 -11.60 16.70
C GLU A 167 -9.52 -11.48 17.13
N ASP A 168 -10.45 -11.61 16.19
CA ASP A 168 -11.89 -11.50 16.40
C ASP A 168 -12.56 -12.89 16.57
N ILE A 169 -11.84 -13.99 16.36
CA ILE A 169 -12.38 -15.35 16.51
C ILE A 169 -12.58 -15.66 18.00
N PRO A 170 -13.82 -15.95 18.45
CA PRO A 170 -14.08 -16.32 19.83
C PRO A 170 -13.40 -17.64 20.23
N GLU A 171 -12.94 -17.72 21.47
CA GLU A 171 -12.24 -18.89 22.00
C GLU A 171 -13.04 -20.21 21.88
N PHE A 172 -14.37 -20.16 22.07
CA PHE A 172 -15.20 -21.35 21.93
C PHE A 172 -15.25 -21.89 20.50
N MET A 173 -15.07 -21.04 19.48
CA MET A 173 -14.95 -21.48 18.08
C MET A 173 -13.56 -22.04 17.82
N MET A 174 -12.52 -21.44 18.39
CA MET A 174 -11.15 -21.94 18.30
C MET A 174 -11.02 -23.36 18.88
N ARG A 175 -11.76 -23.68 19.95
CA ARG A 175 -11.76 -25.04 20.53
C ARG A 175 -12.20 -26.11 19.53
N GLU A 176 -13.14 -25.81 18.65
CA GLU A 176 -13.63 -26.76 17.63
C GLU A 176 -12.58 -27.06 16.55
N ALA A 177 -11.55 -26.21 16.40
CA ALA A 177 -10.45 -26.47 15.49
C ALA A 177 -9.55 -27.63 15.96
N PHE A 178 -9.53 -27.95 17.27
CA PHE A 178 -8.78 -29.09 17.80
C PHE A 178 -9.47 -30.44 17.58
N THR A 179 -10.76 -30.45 17.23
CA THR A 179 -11.54 -31.69 17.06
C THR A 179 -11.80 -32.01 15.59
N ASP A 180 -11.01 -31.44 14.67
CA ASP A 180 -11.16 -31.54 13.21
C ASP A 180 -12.55 -31.14 12.66
N ASN A 181 -13.36 -30.45 13.48
CA ASN A 181 -14.72 -30.06 13.12
C ASN A 181 -14.73 -28.80 12.25
N VAL A 182 -13.74 -27.92 12.40
CA VAL A 182 -13.69 -26.62 11.75
C VAL A 182 -12.25 -26.29 11.35
N GLN A 183 -12.04 -25.82 10.12
CA GLN A 183 -10.74 -25.36 9.65
C GLN A 183 -10.57 -23.87 9.87
N LEU A 184 -9.36 -23.44 10.25
CA LEU A 184 -9.01 -22.04 10.50
C LEU A 184 -8.18 -21.41 9.36
N SER A 185 -8.14 -22.02 8.18
CA SER A 185 -7.36 -21.53 7.03
C SER A 185 -7.69 -20.07 6.67
N HIS A 186 -8.93 -19.63 6.89
CA HIS A 186 -9.31 -18.23 6.65
C HIS A 186 -8.63 -17.20 7.58
N ALA A 187 -8.06 -17.65 8.69
CA ALA A 187 -7.37 -16.81 9.67
C ALA A 187 -5.92 -16.47 9.25
N ALA A 188 -5.34 -17.24 8.33
CA ALA A 188 -4.00 -16.97 7.81
C ALA A 188 -4.01 -15.73 6.92
N SER A 189 -2.98 -14.89 7.03
CA SER A 189 -2.80 -13.72 6.16
C SER A 189 -1.34 -13.35 6.05
N PHE A 190 -0.79 -13.42 4.85
CA PHE A 190 0.58 -13.02 4.56
C PHE A 190 0.84 -11.55 4.89
N ARG A 191 -0.11 -10.66 4.57
CA ARG A 191 -0.07 -9.25 4.95
C ARG A 191 0.02 -9.07 6.46
N ALA A 192 -0.80 -9.79 7.21
CA ALA A 192 -0.78 -9.72 8.68
C ALA A 192 0.56 -10.20 9.23
N SER A 193 1.08 -11.33 8.73
CA SER A 193 2.38 -11.87 9.12
C SER A 193 3.53 -10.89 8.85
N LEU A 194 3.60 -10.30 7.65
CA LEU A 194 4.61 -9.28 7.34
C LEU A 194 4.49 -8.05 8.24
N ASN A 195 3.27 -7.56 8.50
CA ASN A 195 3.06 -6.44 9.42
C ASN A 195 3.53 -6.78 10.85
N MET A 196 3.31 -8.02 11.29
CA MET A 196 3.80 -8.51 12.57
C MET A 196 5.32 -8.57 12.63
N ARG A 197 6.00 -9.00 11.55
CA ARG A 197 7.47 -8.92 11.45
C ARG A 197 7.97 -7.49 11.61
N ILE A 198 7.35 -6.51 10.94
CA ILE A 198 7.71 -5.09 11.13
C ILE A 198 7.52 -4.67 12.58
N ARG A 199 6.44 -5.11 13.23
CA ARG A 199 6.23 -4.82 14.65
C ARG A 199 7.30 -5.44 15.54
N GLN A 200 7.71 -6.68 15.27
CA GLN A 200 8.81 -7.34 15.97
C GLN A 200 10.12 -6.58 15.77
N SER A 201 10.39 -6.10 14.55
CA SER A 201 11.59 -5.29 14.29
C SER A 201 11.60 -3.99 15.10
N GLN A 202 10.46 -3.31 15.24
CA GLN A 202 10.38 -2.12 16.10
C GLN A 202 10.65 -2.41 17.58
N LEU A 203 10.36 -3.64 18.03
CA LEU A 203 10.50 -4.05 19.43
C LEU A 203 11.91 -4.55 19.75
N PHE A 204 12.52 -5.30 18.83
CA PHE A 204 13.78 -6.01 19.07
C PHE A 204 14.94 -5.53 18.19
N GLY A 205 14.69 -4.61 17.26
CA GLY A 205 15.68 -4.08 16.32
C GLY A 205 15.72 -4.85 15.00
N THR A 206 16.92 -5.03 14.45
CA THR A 206 17.11 -5.69 13.16
C THR A 206 16.78 -7.18 13.27
N LEU A 207 15.84 -7.65 12.46
CA LEU A 207 15.50 -9.08 12.35
C LEU A 207 16.46 -9.79 11.40
N PRO A 208 16.56 -11.14 11.46
CA PRO A 208 17.58 -11.87 10.72
C PRO A 208 17.59 -11.61 9.21
N GLU A 209 16.42 -11.60 8.58
CA GLU A 209 16.25 -11.35 7.15
C GLU A 209 16.74 -9.95 6.74
N TYR A 210 16.62 -8.95 7.62
CA TYR A 210 17.04 -7.58 7.34
C TYR A 210 18.55 -7.36 7.34
N ILE A 211 19.32 -8.28 7.91
CA ILE A 211 20.78 -8.24 7.79
C ILE A 211 21.20 -8.50 6.34
N LEU A 212 20.46 -9.36 5.63
CA LEU A 212 20.74 -9.69 4.24
C LEU A 212 20.11 -8.70 3.24
N ASP A 213 19.39 -7.69 3.73
CA ASP A 213 18.98 -6.53 2.91
C ASP A 213 20.20 -5.65 2.58
N ASP A 214 21.26 -5.73 3.39
CA ASP A 214 22.55 -5.15 3.05
C ASP A 214 23.26 -5.95 1.95
N LYS A 215 23.63 -5.26 0.88
CA LYS A 215 24.18 -5.89 -0.34
C LYS A 215 25.51 -6.59 -0.09
N LYS A 216 26.36 -6.08 0.80
CA LYS A 216 27.66 -6.68 1.11
C LYS A 216 27.45 -7.98 1.90
N ALA A 217 26.65 -7.95 2.96
CA ALA A 217 26.31 -9.12 3.75
C ALA A 217 25.61 -10.19 2.90
N ALA A 218 24.73 -9.78 1.99
CA ALA A 218 24.09 -10.67 1.02
C ALA A 218 25.11 -11.35 0.11
N TYR A 219 26.04 -10.60 -0.48
CA TYR A 219 27.04 -11.15 -1.39
C TYR A 219 28.01 -12.09 -0.69
N GLU A 220 28.48 -11.75 0.51
CA GLU A 220 29.31 -12.65 1.31
C GLU A 220 28.57 -13.95 1.67
N PHE A 221 27.28 -13.86 1.99
CA PHE A 221 26.43 -15.03 2.24
C PHE A 221 26.31 -15.92 1.00
N MET A 222 26.06 -15.32 -0.17
CA MET A 222 25.92 -16.06 -1.43
C MET A 222 27.24 -16.66 -1.92
N ASP A 223 28.36 -15.98 -1.72
CA ASP A 223 29.70 -16.47 -2.05
C ASP A 223 30.01 -17.75 -1.24
N LYS A 224 29.62 -17.81 0.05
CA LYS A 224 29.78 -19.02 0.88
C LYS A 224 28.92 -20.19 0.43
N LEU A 225 27.74 -19.90 -0.11
CA LEU A 225 26.86 -20.91 -0.71
C LEU A 225 27.29 -21.30 -2.14
N ASN A 226 28.36 -20.70 -2.67
CA ASN A 226 28.82 -20.85 -4.06
C ASN A 226 27.72 -20.51 -5.08
N ILE A 227 26.89 -19.51 -4.79
CA ILE A 227 25.87 -19.03 -5.71
C ILE A 227 26.42 -17.85 -6.49
N ARG A 228 26.28 -17.90 -7.82
CA ARG A 228 26.72 -16.83 -8.71
C ARG A 228 25.96 -15.55 -8.39
N ARG A 229 26.70 -14.45 -8.27
CA ARG A 229 26.22 -13.06 -8.22
C ARG A 229 26.93 -12.25 -9.31
N PRO A 230 26.44 -11.08 -9.70
CA PRO A 230 27.14 -10.28 -10.69
C PRO A 230 28.45 -9.73 -10.10
N TRP A 231 29.44 -9.51 -10.97
CA TRP A 231 30.55 -8.64 -10.62
C TRP A 231 30.03 -7.21 -10.39
N THR A 232 30.50 -6.54 -9.34
CA THR A 232 30.18 -5.14 -9.05
C THR A 232 31.44 -4.37 -8.73
N SER A 233 31.51 -3.11 -9.17
CA SER A 233 32.54 -2.17 -8.73
C SER A 233 32.55 -2.00 -7.21
N GLU A 234 33.75 -1.93 -6.62
CA GLU A 234 33.94 -1.79 -5.16
C GLU A 234 33.64 -0.39 -4.65
N LYS A 235 33.67 0.61 -5.53
CA LYS A 235 33.42 2.02 -5.23
C LYS A 235 32.44 2.60 -6.23
N SER A 236 31.76 3.66 -5.80
CA SER A 236 30.96 4.50 -6.67
C SER A 236 31.79 5.65 -7.27
N PHE A 237 31.24 6.28 -8.30
CA PHE A 237 31.89 7.29 -9.13
C PHE A 237 30.91 8.43 -9.44
N LYS A 238 31.44 9.64 -9.66
CA LYS A 238 30.67 10.72 -10.30
C LYS A 238 30.43 10.39 -11.77
N ALA A 239 29.34 10.90 -12.36
CA ALA A 239 29.01 10.62 -13.75
C ALA A 239 30.13 10.97 -14.74
N ASP A 240 30.90 12.03 -14.46
CA ASP A 240 32.02 12.47 -15.30
C ASP A 240 33.29 11.62 -15.12
N GLU A 241 33.44 10.95 -13.98
CA GLU A 241 34.58 10.09 -13.63
C GLU A 241 34.35 8.62 -14.00
N LEU A 242 33.10 8.25 -14.28
CA LEU A 242 32.69 6.89 -14.57
C LEU A 242 33.30 6.40 -15.89
N GLU A 243 34.07 5.33 -15.81
CA GLU A 243 34.53 4.60 -16.99
C GLU A 243 33.37 3.76 -17.55
N ILE A 244 32.93 4.11 -18.76
CA ILE A 244 31.85 3.42 -19.47
C ILE A 244 32.49 2.32 -20.31
N ASP A 245 32.28 1.07 -19.89
CA ASP A 245 32.76 -0.14 -20.56
C ASP A 245 31.62 -0.95 -21.19
N PRO A 246 31.83 -1.59 -22.35
CA PRO A 246 30.86 -2.52 -22.93
C PRO A 246 30.57 -3.70 -22.00
N SER A 247 29.40 -4.30 -22.15
CA SER A 247 28.94 -5.44 -21.33
C SER A 247 28.84 -5.12 -19.84
N THR A 248 28.47 -3.89 -19.50
CA THR A 248 28.24 -3.46 -18.11
C THR A 248 26.87 -2.83 -17.93
N VAL A 249 26.43 -2.75 -16.68
CA VAL A 249 25.28 -1.98 -16.24
C VAL A 249 25.80 -0.79 -15.45
N VAL A 250 25.30 0.41 -15.77
CA VAL A 250 25.49 1.60 -14.94
C VAL A 250 24.21 1.86 -14.16
N LYS A 251 24.33 2.07 -12.86
CA LYS A 251 23.19 2.40 -12.00
C LYS A 251 23.59 3.30 -10.84
N PRO A 252 22.65 4.03 -10.22
CA PRO A 252 22.91 4.75 -8.98
C PRO A 252 23.33 3.78 -7.87
N ALA A 253 24.22 4.23 -6.98
CA ALA A 253 24.63 3.46 -5.80
C ALA A 253 23.45 3.22 -4.84
N ASP A 254 22.59 4.22 -4.70
CA ASP A 254 21.30 4.12 -4.00
C ASP A 254 20.16 4.45 -4.99
N GLY A 255 19.36 3.43 -5.32
CA GLY A 255 18.31 3.57 -6.32
C GLY A 255 17.32 2.42 -6.30
N ALA A 256 16.07 2.72 -6.65
CA ALA A 256 14.98 1.74 -6.68
C ALA A 256 14.14 1.85 -7.96
N GLY A 257 13.54 0.73 -8.36
CA GLY A 257 12.56 0.70 -9.45
C GLY A 257 13.14 0.99 -10.84
N ALA A 258 14.39 0.58 -11.06
CA ALA A 258 15.17 0.74 -12.30
C ALA A 258 15.46 2.18 -12.74
N ARG A 259 15.24 3.18 -11.88
CA ARG A 259 15.55 4.59 -12.20
C ARG A 259 17.06 4.78 -12.33
N GLY A 260 17.49 5.39 -13.43
CA GLY A 260 18.92 5.57 -13.73
C GLY A 260 19.67 4.28 -14.08
N VAL A 261 18.97 3.18 -14.40
CA VAL A 261 19.64 1.94 -14.80
C VAL A 261 19.85 1.92 -16.31
N TYR A 262 21.10 1.76 -16.72
CA TYR A 262 21.54 1.76 -18.11
C TYR A 262 22.25 0.45 -18.44
N LEU A 263 21.78 -0.27 -19.46
CA LEU A 263 22.42 -1.50 -19.95
C LEU A 263 23.33 -1.13 -21.11
N ILE A 264 24.64 -1.36 -21.00
CA ILE A 264 25.63 -0.99 -22.01
C ILE A 264 26.06 -2.26 -22.73
N HIS A 265 25.41 -2.61 -23.85
CA HIS A 265 25.89 -3.72 -24.67
C HIS A 265 27.18 -3.33 -25.38
N ASP A 266 27.15 -2.16 -26.03
CA ASP A 266 28.30 -1.50 -26.64
C ASP A 266 28.09 0.02 -26.63
N PHE A 267 29.07 0.80 -27.12
CA PHE A 267 28.99 2.27 -27.09
C PHE A 267 27.93 2.89 -28.00
N SER A 268 27.37 2.09 -28.92
CA SER A 268 26.29 2.48 -29.83
C SER A 268 24.94 1.80 -29.53
N ASP A 269 24.89 0.94 -28.51
CA ASP A 269 23.72 0.15 -28.12
C ASP A 269 23.60 0.13 -26.60
N ILE A 270 23.09 1.24 -26.08
CA ILE A 270 22.85 1.45 -24.66
C ILE A 270 21.33 1.54 -24.43
N ILE A 271 20.82 0.88 -23.40
CA ILE A 271 19.40 0.88 -23.07
C ILE A 271 19.17 1.64 -21.77
N ASP A 272 18.41 2.73 -21.81
CA ASP A 272 17.77 3.32 -20.64
C ASP A 272 16.58 2.45 -20.25
N LEU A 273 16.76 1.65 -19.20
CA LEU A 273 15.83 0.59 -18.83
C LEU A 273 14.48 1.15 -18.38
N LYS A 274 14.47 2.27 -17.64
CA LYS A 274 13.22 2.83 -17.11
C LYS A 274 12.38 3.48 -18.19
N ARG A 275 13.02 4.17 -19.14
CA ARG A 275 12.33 4.84 -20.24
C ARG A 275 12.12 3.94 -21.46
N ALA A 276 12.65 2.71 -21.45
CA ALA A 276 12.69 1.79 -22.59
C ALA A 276 13.25 2.46 -23.86
N ARG A 277 14.28 3.29 -23.70
CA ARG A 277 14.88 4.10 -24.79
C ARG A 277 16.27 3.57 -25.13
N LYS A 278 16.59 3.48 -26.42
CA LYS A 278 17.96 3.25 -26.90
C LYS A 278 18.75 4.56 -26.96
N LEU A 279 20.00 4.50 -26.56
CA LEU A 279 21.01 5.55 -26.65
C LEU A 279 22.18 5.03 -27.50
N ASP A 280 22.76 5.89 -28.32
CA ASP A 280 23.69 5.52 -29.39
C ASP A 280 25.13 6.01 -29.15
N SER A 281 25.41 6.58 -27.98
CA SER A 281 26.70 7.19 -27.66
C SER A 281 26.91 7.38 -26.16
N LYS A 282 28.18 7.53 -25.75
CA LYS A 282 28.57 7.87 -24.37
C LYS A 282 28.04 9.25 -23.98
N GLU A 283 28.00 10.18 -24.93
CA GLU A 283 27.47 11.53 -24.75
C GLU A 283 25.95 11.51 -24.50
N ALA A 284 25.20 10.65 -25.20
CA ALA A 284 23.78 10.44 -24.95
C ALA A 284 23.54 9.82 -23.57
N LEU A 285 24.36 8.85 -23.15
CA LEU A 285 24.32 8.27 -21.80
C LEU A 285 24.53 9.35 -20.73
N ARG A 286 25.62 10.12 -20.81
CA ARG A 286 25.91 11.19 -19.84
C ARG A 286 24.80 12.25 -19.79
N SER A 287 24.23 12.60 -20.95
CA SER A 287 23.09 13.52 -21.01
C SER A 287 21.86 12.95 -20.32
N SER A 288 21.60 11.64 -20.46
CA SER A 288 20.50 10.95 -19.78
C SER A 288 20.72 10.87 -18.26
N MET A 289 21.95 10.56 -17.82
CA MET A 289 22.32 10.56 -16.39
C MET A 289 22.13 11.95 -15.77
N LYS A 290 22.52 13.00 -16.48
CA LYS A 290 22.28 14.38 -16.06
C LYS A 290 20.79 14.71 -15.98
N GLU A 291 19.99 14.30 -16.98
CA GLU A 291 18.54 14.45 -16.96
C GLU A 291 17.93 13.78 -15.72
N ASP A 292 18.41 12.60 -15.34
CA ASP A 292 17.94 11.89 -14.15
C ASP A 292 18.21 12.66 -12.85
N LEU A 293 19.38 13.29 -12.73
CA LEU A 293 19.74 14.17 -11.61
C LEU A 293 18.90 15.45 -11.61
N ASP A 294 18.81 16.14 -12.75
CA ASP A 294 18.08 17.40 -12.89
C ASP A 294 16.58 17.24 -12.63
N THR A 295 16.01 16.07 -12.94
CA THR A 295 14.59 15.74 -12.70
C THR A 295 14.34 15.11 -11.32
N GLY A 296 15.37 14.90 -10.51
CA GLY A 296 15.28 14.24 -9.21
C GLY A 296 14.83 12.78 -9.28
N ARG A 297 14.99 12.11 -10.43
CA ARG A 297 14.76 10.66 -10.57
C ARG A 297 15.86 9.87 -9.89
N VAL A 298 17.07 10.41 -9.91
CA VAL A 298 18.23 9.96 -9.14
C VAL A 298 18.58 11.11 -8.18
N SER A 299 18.74 10.78 -6.90
CA SER A 299 18.93 11.78 -5.84
C SER A 299 20.34 12.35 -5.80
N GLU A 300 21.33 11.53 -6.09
CA GLU A 300 22.75 11.87 -5.92
C GLU A 300 23.55 11.46 -7.16
N ASP A 301 24.54 12.26 -7.52
CA ASP A 301 25.51 11.92 -8.54
C ASP A 301 26.50 10.89 -7.98
N ASP A 302 26.04 9.66 -7.78
CA ASP A 302 26.80 8.56 -7.21
C ASP A 302 26.43 7.26 -7.93
N TRP A 303 27.32 6.81 -8.81
CA TRP A 303 27.04 5.75 -9.78
C TRP A 303 27.99 4.57 -9.59
N MET A 304 27.52 3.37 -9.88
CA MET A 304 28.32 2.15 -9.87
C MET A 304 28.16 1.37 -11.17
N THR A 305 29.17 0.56 -11.48
CA THR A 305 29.11 -0.43 -12.56
C THR A 305 28.91 -1.85 -12.03
N GLU A 306 28.18 -2.66 -12.80
CA GLU A 306 27.88 -4.07 -12.55
C GLU A 306 27.99 -4.88 -13.85
N GLU A 307 28.19 -6.19 -13.75
CA GLU A 307 28.13 -7.13 -14.87
C GLU A 307 26.77 -7.05 -15.59
N LEU A 308 26.78 -6.98 -16.93
CA LEU A 308 25.55 -7.09 -17.71
C LEU A 308 25.15 -8.55 -17.88
N ILE A 309 24.04 -8.93 -17.25
CA ILE A 309 23.47 -10.28 -17.32
C ILE A 309 22.50 -10.39 -18.50
N LEU A 310 22.77 -11.36 -19.38
CA LEU A 310 21.98 -11.64 -20.58
C LEU A 310 21.42 -13.07 -20.54
N GLU A 311 20.14 -13.21 -20.86
CA GLU A 311 19.49 -14.49 -21.14
C GLU A 311 19.99 -15.09 -22.45
N ASP A 312 20.24 -14.23 -23.44
CA ASP A 312 20.71 -14.61 -24.76
C ASP A 312 21.81 -13.63 -25.19
N LYS A 313 23.05 -14.11 -25.23
CA LYS A 313 24.21 -13.29 -25.59
C LYS A 313 24.25 -12.97 -27.09
N GLU A 314 23.71 -13.84 -27.94
CA GLU A 314 23.68 -13.66 -29.40
C GLU A 314 22.69 -12.55 -29.78
N ASN A 315 21.49 -12.59 -29.21
CA ASN A 315 20.43 -11.61 -29.47
C ASN A 315 20.48 -10.39 -28.52
N LYS A 316 21.45 -10.34 -27.60
CA LYS A 316 21.60 -9.29 -26.59
C LYS A 316 20.36 -9.10 -25.72
N THR A 317 19.65 -10.18 -25.40
CA THR A 317 18.43 -10.13 -24.59
C THR A 317 18.79 -9.93 -23.12
N PRO A 318 18.38 -8.81 -22.47
CA PRO A 318 18.62 -8.60 -21.05
C PRO A 318 17.96 -9.69 -20.20
N GLY A 319 18.59 -10.04 -19.07
CA GLY A 319 18.01 -11.01 -18.14
C GLY A 319 16.68 -10.54 -17.54
N SER A 320 15.69 -11.43 -17.49
CA SER A 320 14.44 -11.24 -16.76
C SER A 320 14.66 -11.37 -15.26
N ASP A 321 13.90 -10.63 -14.46
CA ASP A 321 13.89 -10.82 -13.01
C ASP A 321 13.10 -12.08 -12.67
N ILE A 322 13.69 -12.96 -11.86
CA ILE A 322 13.02 -14.10 -11.25
C ILE A 322 13.03 -13.91 -9.74
N LYS A 323 11.85 -13.74 -9.13
CA LYS A 323 11.72 -13.45 -7.69
C LYS A 323 11.01 -14.59 -6.98
N PHE A 324 11.75 -15.34 -6.18
CA PHE A 324 11.23 -16.45 -5.39
C PHE A 324 10.73 -15.95 -4.05
N TYR A 325 9.46 -16.18 -3.74
CA TYR A 325 8.88 -15.96 -2.42
C TYR A 325 9.12 -17.22 -1.59
N CYS A 326 10.16 -17.19 -0.79
CA CYS A 326 10.60 -18.34 0.00
C CYS A 326 10.11 -18.25 1.43
N PHE A 327 9.64 -19.40 1.93
CA PHE A 327 9.07 -19.60 3.25
C PHE A 327 9.88 -20.69 3.97
N TYR A 328 11.06 -20.33 4.45
CA TYR A 328 12.00 -21.20 5.18
C TYR A 328 12.10 -22.64 4.62
N GLY A 329 12.93 -22.80 3.57
CA GLY A 329 13.14 -24.08 2.90
C GLY A 329 12.05 -24.46 1.88
N LYS A 330 11.08 -23.59 1.60
CA LYS A 330 9.99 -23.87 0.66
C LYS A 330 9.73 -22.67 -0.23
N VAL A 331 9.68 -22.86 -1.55
CA VAL A 331 9.22 -21.81 -2.46
C VAL A 331 7.69 -21.87 -2.52
N GLY A 332 7.02 -20.76 -2.23
CA GLY A 332 5.57 -20.69 -2.32
C GLY A 332 5.08 -20.13 -3.65
N LEU A 333 5.76 -19.10 -4.15
CA LEU A 333 5.35 -18.33 -5.33
C LEU A 333 6.58 -17.78 -6.04
N VAL A 334 6.52 -17.65 -7.36
CA VAL A 334 7.58 -17.08 -8.20
C VAL A 334 7.00 -15.98 -9.08
N LEU A 335 7.64 -14.80 -9.08
CA LEU A 335 7.34 -13.71 -10.00
C LEU A 335 8.42 -13.63 -11.06
N GLU A 336 8.00 -13.70 -12.32
CA GLU A 336 8.86 -13.44 -13.47
C GLU A 336 8.52 -12.07 -14.05
N ILE A 337 9.53 -11.23 -14.24
CA ILE A 337 9.39 -9.88 -14.78
C ILE A 337 10.31 -9.74 -15.99
N ASN A 338 9.71 -9.48 -17.14
CA ASN A 338 10.45 -8.97 -18.27
C ASN A 338 10.36 -7.43 -18.25
N ARG A 339 11.49 -6.73 -18.27
CA ARG A 339 11.55 -5.25 -18.25
C ARG A 339 11.70 -4.63 -19.63
N TYR A 340 12.18 -5.38 -20.62
CA TYR A 340 12.54 -4.86 -21.92
C TYR A 340 12.20 -5.87 -23.03
N PRO A 341 11.55 -5.44 -24.14
CA PRO A 341 11.24 -4.06 -24.51
C PRO A 341 10.02 -3.45 -23.78
N GLU A 342 9.21 -4.29 -23.14
CA GLU A 342 7.99 -3.88 -22.44
C GLU A 342 7.95 -4.51 -21.06
N LEU A 343 7.50 -3.76 -20.06
CA LEU A 343 7.39 -4.23 -18.68
C LEU A 343 6.21 -5.19 -18.53
N LYS A 344 6.48 -6.47 -18.27
CA LYS A 344 5.48 -7.54 -18.19
C LYS A 344 5.70 -8.38 -16.93
N TYR A 345 4.61 -8.92 -16.39
CA TYR A 345 4.62 -9.74 -15.16
C TYR A 345 3.89 -11.06 -15.38
N CYS A 346 4.44 -12.15 -14.84
CA CYS A 346 3.69 -13.38 -14.68
C CYS A 346 4.09 -14.10 -13.39
N TRP A 347 3.13 -14.85 -12.86
CA TRP A 347 3.27 -15.56 -11.60
C TRP A 347 3.22 -17.07 -11.84
N TRP A 348 4.05 -17.78 -11.10
CA TRP A 348 4.18 -19.21 -11.15
C TRP A 348 4.14 -19.81 -9.74
N THR A 349 3.54 -20.97 -9.62
CA THR A 349 3.70 -21.85 -8.47
C THR A 349 5.06 -22.55 -8.52
N ALA A 350 5.47 -23.19 -7.42
CA ALA A 350 6.76 -23.87 -7.34
C ALA A 350 6.87 -25.14 -8.22
N ASP A 351 5.74 -25.71 -8.64
CA ASP A 351 5.63 -26.81 -9.59
C ASP A 351 5.60 -26.34 -11.06
N GLY A 352 5.73 -25.03 -11.30
CA GLY A 352 5.82 -24.47 -12.66
C GLY A 352 4.47 -24.22 -13.31
N GLU A 353 3.37 -24.19 -12.54
CA GLU A 353 2.05 -23.82 -13.05
C GLU A 353 1.82 -22.32 -12.97
N ARG A 354 1.11 -21.75 -13.96
CA ARG A 354 0.74 -20.34 -13.92
C ARG A 354 -0.39 -20.11 -12.92
N VAL A 355 -0.24 -19.07 -12.11
CA VAL A 355 -1.26 -18.67 -11.13
C VAL A 355 -1.65 -17.21 -11.31
N ARG A 356 -2.89 -16.87 -10.94
CA ARG A 356 -3.36 -15.49 -10.83
C ARG A 356 -3.40 -15.13 -9.36
N THR A 357 -2.94 -13.92 -9.06
CA THR A 357 -2.78 -13.50 -7.67
C THR A 357 -3.58 -12.24 -7.32
N GLY A 358 -4.35 -11.72 -8.28
CA GLY A 358 -4.97 -10.39 -8.24
C GLY A 358 -3.98 -9.25 -8.49
N LYS A 359 -2.68 -9.52 -8.34
CA LYS A 359 -1.60 -8.54 -8.52
C LYS A 359 -0.95 -8.71 -9.90
N TYR A 360 -0.92 -7.62 -10.67
CA TYR A 360 -0.38 -7.55 -12.04
C TYR A 360 -1.10 -8.42 -13.09
N ASP A 361 -2.35 -8.82 -12.85
CA ASP A 361 -3.13 -9.68 -13.77
C ASP A 361 -3.59 -8.97 -15.08
N ASN A 362 -3.33 -7.66 -15.21
CA ASN A 362 -3.85 -6.86 -16.32
C ASN A 362 -3.13 -7.10 -17.66
N GLU A 363 -1.90 -7.62 -17.64
CA GLU A 363 -1.06 -7.83 -18.84
C GLU A 363 -0.35 -9.20 -18.79
N PRO A 364 -1.08 -10.31 -18.98
CA PRO A 364 -0.51 -11.64 -18.86
C PRO A 364 0.42 -11.93 -20.05
N PHE A 365 1.73 -11.96 -19.82
CA PHE A 365 2.67 -12.56 -20.78
C PHE A 365 2.88 -14.04 -20.48
N LEU A 366 3.29 -14.79 -21.51
CA LEU A 366 3.70 -16.19 -21.37
C LEU A 366 5.20 -16.17 -21.06
N GLY A 367 5.54 -16.10 -19.77
CA GLY A 367 6.92 -16.26 -19.33
C GLY A 367 7.42 -17.70 -19.52
N GLU A 368 8.68 -17.91 -19.19
CA GLU A 368 9.31 -19.23 -19.28
C GLU A 368 9.25 -20.00 -17.96
N GLY A 369 8.90 -19.32 -16.87
CA GLY A 369 8.87 -19.91 -15.54
C GLY A 369 10.27 -20.27 -15.06
N VAL A 370 10.32 -21.31 -14.23
CA VAL A 370 11.55 -21.77 -13.57
C VAL A 370 11.63 -23.29 -13.60
N THR A 371 12.85 -23.79 -13.59
CA THR A 371 13.17 -25.22 -13.54
C THR A 371 13.07 -25.76 -12.12
N PRO A 372 12.84 -27.08 -11.95
CA PRO A 372 12.88 -27.71 -10.62
C PRO A 372 14.20 -27.52 -9.88
N SER A 373 15.34 -27.48 -10.58
CA SER A 373 16.66 -27.23 -9.98
C SER A 373 16.79 -25.81 -9.42
N GLU A 374 16.18 -24.82 -10.08
CA GLU A 374 16.19 -23.43 -9.60
C GLU A 374 15.28 -23.27 -8.36
N ILE A 375 14.15 -23.97 -8.32
CA ILE A 375 13.28 -24.05 -7.14
C ILE A 375 14.03 -24.70 -5.96
N GLU A 376 14.72 -25.81 -6.20
CA GLU A 376 15.50 -26.49 -5.17
C GLU A 376 16.64 -25.59 -4.65
N MET A 377 17.31 -24.87 -5.55
CA MET A 377 18.35 -23.90 -5.19
C MET A 377 17.80 -22.79 -4.29
N ALA A 378 16.71 -22.12 -4.69
CA ALA A 378 16.09 -21.05 -3.90
C ALA A 378 15.56 -21.55 -2.54
N SER A 379 15.01 -22.78 -2.51
CA SER A 379 14.61 -23.47 -1.28
C SER A 379 15.81 -23.66 -0.34
N LYS A 380 16.93 -24.23 -0.82
CA LYS A 380 18.15 -24.44 -0.03
C LYS A 380 18.71 -23.14 0.52
N ILE A 381 18.85 -22.09 -0.32
CA ILE A 381 19.32 -20.77 0.12
C ILE A 381 18.43 -20.23 1.24
N SER A 382 17.10 -20.31 1.07
CA SER A 382 16.17 -19.80 2.09
C SER A 382 16.21 -20.57 3.41
N LYS A 383 16.56 -21.86 3.38
CA LYS A 383 16.67 -22.69 4.59
C LYS A 383 17.88 -22.27 5.45
N GLU A 384 18.94 -21.75 4.83
CA GLU A 384 20.14 -21.27 5.52
C GLU A 384 19.91 -19.94 6.27
N ILE A 385 18.74 -19.31 6.13
CA ILE A 385 18.40 -18.02 6.72
C ILE A 385 17.40 -18.26 7.86
N PRO A 386 17.68 -17.84 9.11
CA PRO A 386 16.79 -18.05 10.25
C PRO A 386 15.62 -17.05 10.26
N ALA A 387 14.84 -17.05 9.19
CA ALA A 387 13.66 -16.22 9.01
C ALA A 387 12.53 -17.02 8.35
N PRO A 388 11.26 -16.80 8.75
CA PRO A 388 10.14 -17.54 8.19
C PRO A 388 9.86 -17.19 6.73
N PHE A 389 10.26 -15.99 6.29
CA PHE A 389 10.05 -15.52 4.94
C PHE A 389 11.20 -14.63 4.49
N ILE A 390 11.61 -14.80 3.23
CA ILE A 390 12.45 -13.86 2.50
C ILE A 390 12.18 -14.03 1.01
N ARG A 391 12.09 -12.91 0.27
CA ARG A 391 12.09 -12.98 -1.19
C ARG A 391 13.54 -12.97 -1.68
N ILE A 392 13.85 -13.83 -2.64
CA ILE A 392 15.17 -13.92 -3.26
C ILE A 392 15.04 -13.56 -4.73
N ASP A 393 15.73 -12.51 -5.13
CA ASP A 393 15.64 -11.95 -6.46
C ASP A 393 16.87 -12.36 -7.28
N PHE A 394 16.62 -12.92 -8.46
CA PHE A 394 17.64 -13.33 -9.42
C PHE A 394 17.41 -12.62 -10.76
N LEU A 395 18.46 -12.57 -11.57
CA LEU A 395 18.38 -12.36 -13.01
C LEU A 395 18.60 -13.69 -13.71
N LYS A 396 17.78 -13.99 -14.70
CA LYS A 396 18.00 -15.14 -15.57
C LYS A 396 19.16 -14.81 -16.53
N SER A 397 20.02 -15.78 -16.77
CA SER A 397 21.11 -15.70 -17.74
C SER A 397 21.15 -16.96 -18.60
N GLU A 398 21.89 -16.90 -19.70
CA GLU A 398 22.17 -18.06 -20.57
C GLU A 398 22.73 -19.26 -19.78
N ASP A 399 23.51 -18.98 -18.72
CA ASP A 399 24.22 -19.99 -17.91
C ASP A 399 23.49 -20.31 -16.58
N GLY A 400 22.23 -19.89 -16.43
CA GLY A 400 21.41 -20.09 -15.22
C GLY A 400 21.16 -18.80 -14.44
N LEU A 401 20.66 -18.95 -13.20
CA LEU A 401 20.28 -17.80 -12.37
C LEU A 401 21.49 -17.09 -11.74
N VAL A 402 21.43 -15.77 -11.71
CA VAL A 402 22.42 -14.89 -11.08
C VAL A 402 21.75 -14.12 -9.95
N PHE A 403 22.26 -14.25 -8.73
CA PHE A 403 21.71 -13.61 -7.55
C PHE A 403 21.77 -12.08 -7.67
N GLY A 404 20.64 -11.42 -7.43
CA GLY A 404 20.51 -9.97 -7.38
C GLY A 404 20.51 -9.45 -5.95
N GLU A 405 19.44 -9.73 -5.21
CA GLU A 405 19.22 -9.21 -3.86
C GLU A 405 18.32 -10.13 -3.02
N PHE A 406 18.37 -9.95 -1.70
CA PHE A 406 17.31 -10.41 -0.81
C PHE A 406 16.33 -9.27 -0.57
N THR A 407 15.06 -9.60 -0.36
CA THR A 407 14.03 -8.63 -0.01
C THR A 407 13.17 -9.15 1.14
N PRO A 408 13.46 -8.72 2.39
CA PRO A 408 12.68 -9.09 3.57
C PRO A 408 11.21 -8.70 3.50
N LYS A 409 10.94 -7.54 2.89
CA LYS A 409 9.61 -6.96 2.76
C LYS A 409 9.35 -6.56 1.31
N PRO A 410 8.71 -7.42 0.50
CA PRO A 410 8.37 -7.09 -0.88
C PRO A 410 7.41 -5.90 -0.93
N GLY A 411 7.63 -4.96 -1.86
CA GLY A 411 6.71 -3.85 -2.08
C GLY A 411 5.30 -4.30 -2.52
N ASN A 412 4.29 -3.51 -2.17
CA ASN A 412 2.89 -3.72 -2.54
C ASN A 412 2.35 -5.13 -2.23
N TYR A 413 2.78 -5.74 -1.12
CA TYR A 413 2.27 -7.05 -0.68
C TYR A 413 0.78 -6.98 -0.32
N ASP A 414 0.23 -5.79 -0.12
CA ASP A 414 -1.19 -5.54 0.10
C ASP A 414 -2.06 -5.72 -1.15
N GLU A 415 -1.47 -5.70 -2.36
CA GLU A 415 -2.19 -5.81 -3.65
C GLU A 415 -2.61 -7.23 -4.04
N PHE A 416 -2.14 -8.28 -3.36
CA PHE A 416 -2.63 -9.63 -3.60
C PHE A 416 -4.16 -9.70 -3.43
N ASP A 417 -4.84 -10.69 -3.99
CA ASP A 417 -6.23 -10.95 -3.65
C ASP A 417 -6.35 -11.61 -2.26
N LYS A 418 -7.58 -11.95 -1.84
CA LYS A 418 -7.81 -12.57 -0.53
C LYS A 418 -7.31 -14.01 -0.50
N GLU A 419 -7.49 -14.76 -1.59
CA GLU A 419 -7.14 -16.18 -1.68
C GLU A 419 -5.62 -16.37 -1.62
N THR A 420 -4.89 -15.59 -2.42
CA THR A 420 -3.42 -15.60 -2.45
C THR A 420 -2.83 -15.16 -1.11
N ASP A 421 -3.40 -14.13 -0.47
CA ASP A 421 -2.94 -13.68 0.85
C ASP A 421 -3.11 -14.76 1.93
N GLN A 422 -4.22 -15.50 1.89
CA GLN A 422 -4.47 -16.62 2.80
C GLN A 422 -3.49 -17.76 2.54
N TRP A 423 -3.35 -18.17 1.28
CA TRP A 423 -2.44 -19.23 0.86
C TRP A 423 -0.97 -18.94 1.23
N MET A 424 -0.48 -17.73 0.95
CA MET A 424 0.86 -17.30 1.37
C MET A 424 0.97 -17.15 2.89
N GLY A 425 -0.13 -16.81 3.57
CA GLY A 425 -0.21 -16.77 5.02
C GLY A 425 0.01 -18.15 5.65
N ASP A 426 -0.60 -19.19 5.07
CA ASP A 426 -0.41 -20.57 5.51
C ASP A 426 1.06 -21.00 5.35
N PHE A 427 1.70 -20.69 4.21
CA PHE A 427 3.13 -20.96 4.05
C PHE A 427 4.00 -20.26 5.09
N PHE A 428 3.65 -19.02 5.45
CA PHE A 428 4.36 -18.26 6.48
C PHE A 428 4.25 -18.94 7.84
N LEU A 429 3.04 -19.31 8.27
CA LEU A 429 2.82 -19.97 9.56
C LEU A 429 3.49 -21.35 9.60
N GLU A 430 3.43 -22.11 8.51
CA GLU A 430 4.13 -23.40 8.37
C GLU A 430 5.66 -23.21 8.49
N ALA A 431 6.19 -22.15 7.89
CA ALA A 431 7.62 -21.80 7.97
C ALA A 431 8.05 -21.37 9.38
N GLU A 432 7.25 -20.57 10.09
CA GLU A 432 7.51 -20.21 11.50
C GLU A 432 7.55 -21.45 12.39
N ALA A 433 6.63 -22.40 12.18
CA ALA A 433 6.61 -23.65 12.93
C ALA A 433 7.85 -24.50 12.66
N ARG A 434 8.24 -24.68 11.39
CA ARG A 434 9.48 -25.40 11.00
C ARG A 434 10.73 -24.74 11.58
N LEU A 435 10.87 -23.43 11.43
CA LEU A 435 12.01 -22.67 11.96
C LEU A 435 12.10 -22.80 13.49
N THR A 436 10.98 -22.68 14.18
CA THR A 436 10.92 -22.85 15.64
C THR A 436 11.38 -24.26 16.05
N TYR A 437 10.93 -25.28 15.31
CA TYR A 437 11.35 -26.66 15.55
C TYR A 437 12.86 -26.85 15.34
N ASP A 438 13.42 -26.34 14.26
CA ASP A 438 14.86 -26.44 13.96
C ASP A 438 15.70 -25.71 15.03
N LEU A 439 15.26 -24.53 15.47
CA LEU A 439 15.91 -23.77 16.57
C LEU A 439 15.89 -24.53 17.90
N ILE A 440 14.77 -25.18 18.25
CA ILE A 440 14.66 -26.00 19.46
C ILE A 440 15.59 -27.22 19.38
N ASN A 441 15.78 -27.77 18.18
CA ASN A 441 16.69 -28.90 17.94
C ASN A 441 18.14 -28.47 17.70
N HIS A 442 18.48 -27.21 17.97
CA HIS A 442 19.83 -26.66 17.85
C HIS A 442 20.42 -26.74 16.43
N GLU A 443 19.59 -26.65 15.39
CA GLU A 443 20.09 -26.48 14.03
C GLU A 443 20.88 -25.17 13.94
N ALA A 444 22.10 -25.26 13.40
CA ALA A 444 23.02 -24.14 13.34
C ALA A 444 22.95 -23.47 11.98
N PHE A 445 22.64 -22.17 11.97
CA PHE A 445 22.66 -21.33 10.78
C PHE A 445 24.08 -20.79 10.52
N THR A 446 25.06 -21.68 10.36
CA THR A 446 26.49 -21.31 10.32
C THR A 446 26.80 -20.33 9.21
N THR A 447 26.33 -20.61 8.00
CA THR A 447 26.53 -19.76 6.81
C THR A 447 26.08 -18.32 7.08
N TYR A 448 24.88 -18.18 7.65
CA TYR A 448 24.28 -16.91 8.02
C TYR A 448 25.00 -16.21 9.19
N MET A 449 25.38 -16.95 10.23
CA MET A 449 26.02 -16.37 11.41
C MET A 449 27.41 -15.83 11.09
N GLU A 450 28.12 -16.46 10.16
CA GLU A 450 29.43 -16.00 9.73
C GLU A 450 29.36 -14.81 8.76
N SER A 451 28.26 -14.60 8.01
CA SER A 451 28.11 -13.41 7.15
C SER A 451 27.77 -12.14 7.94
N ARG A 452 27.43 -12.26 9.23
CA ARG A 452 27.25 -11.12 10.16
C ARG A 452 28.54 -10.49 10.66
N GLN A 453 29.68 -11.18 10.52
CA GLN A 453 30.94 -10.79 11.15
C GLN A 453 31.89 -10.01 10.22
N GLY A 454 31.59 -9.95 8.93
CA GLY A 454 32.31 -9.14 7.92
C GLY A 454 31.65 -7.79 7.70
#